data_AF-A0A6A6YP35-F1
#
_entry.id   AF-A0A6A6YP35-F1
#
_cell.length_a   1.000
_cell.length_b   1.000
_cell.length_c   1.000
_cell.angle_alpha   90.00
_cell.angle_beta   90.00
_cell.angle_gamma   90.00
#
_symmetry.space_group_name_H-M   'P 1'
#
loop_
_entity.id
_entity.type
_entity.pdbx_description
1 polymer ?
#
loop_
_entity_poly.entity_id
_entity_poly.type
_entity_poly.pdbx_seq_one_letter_code
_entity_poly.pdbx_strand_id
1 'polypeptide(L)'
;KHIYSCYKKRLRTSYKFAELCFPCSEWITSEKEWIDHCQAHLDKPEGIPTQCNPFSYGGCLASPRYCPFCLGDTALPATSLMRQFLDRPEWQDHVEQHIEKLE
;
A
#
# COMPACT_ATOMS: atom_id res chain seq x y z
N LYS A 1 12.10 -1.80 7.20
CA LYS A 1 10.79 -1.71 7.91
C LYS A 1 10.80 -0.72 9.08
N HIS A 2 11.81 -0.74 9.97
CA HIS A 2 11.88 0.13 11.17
C HIS A 2 11.83 1.64 10.90
N ILE A 3 12.53 2.14 9.87
CA ILE A 3 12.56 3.58 9.56
C ILE A 3 11.16 4.11 9.23
N TYR A 4 10.42 3.41 8.36
CA TYR A 4 9.05 3.79 7.99
C TYR A 4 8.11 3.73 9.19
N SER A 5 8.17 2.67 10.01
CA SER A 5 7.28 2.54 11.16
C SER A 5 7.56 3.61 12.23
N CYS A 6 8.83 3.96 12.46
CA CYS A 6 9.20 5.05 13.35
C CYS A 6 8.76 6.42 12.83
N TYR A 7 8.96 6.68 11.55
CA TYR A 7 8.55 7.96 10.96
C TYR A 7 7.02 8.12 10.95
N LYS A 8 6.29 7.05 10.62
CA LYS A 8 4.82 6.99 10.71
C LYS A 8 4.32 7.30 12.12
N LYS A 9 4.93 6.69 13.15
CA LYS A 9 4.59 6.96 14.55
C LYS A 9 4.79 8.43 14.89
N ARG A 10 5.94 9.01 14.50
CA ARG A 10 6.25 10.43 14.73
C ARG A 10 5.24 11.37 14.07
N LEU A 11 4.88 11.12 12.82
CA LEU A 11 3.88 11.94 12.11
C LEU A 11 2.50 11.83 12.75
N ARG A 12 2.09 10.62 13.14
CA ARG A 12 0.79 10.42 13.81
C ARG A 12 0.69 11.14 15.15
N THR A 13 1.80 11.40 15.85
CA THR A 13 1.81 12.26 17.04
C THR A 13 1.36 13.70 16.73
N SER A 14 1.67 14.21 15.53
CA SER A 14 1.34 15.59 15.14
C SER A 14 0.01 15.69 14.38
N TYR A 15 -0.29 14.73 13.51
CA TYR A 15 -1.38 14.82 12.54
C TYR A 15 -2.52 13.81 12.76
N LYS A 16 -2.40 12.92 13.77
CA LYS A 16 -3.32 11.78 14.06
C LYS A 16 -3.40 10.70 12.97
N PHE A 17 -3.17 11.07 11.70
CA PHE A 17 -3.06 10.18 10.57
C PHE A 17 -1.71 10.36 9.87
N ALA A 18 -1.20 9.27 9.29
CA ALA A 18 -0.05 9.29 8.40
C ALA A 18 0.03 7.97 7.64
N GLU A 19 0.13 8.05 6.32
CA GLU A 19 0.45 6.94 5.42
C GLU A 19 1.54 7.37 4.43
N LEU A 20 2.35 6.40 3.99
CA LEU A 20 3.37 6.62 2.97
C LEU A 20 2.85 6.07 1.64
N CYS A 21 2.80 6.89 0.61
CA CYS A 21 2.73 6.41 -0.76
C CYS A 21 4.13 5.99 -1.21
N PHE A 22 4.39 4.70 -1.35
CA PHE A 22 5.68 4.25 -1.88
C PHE A 22 5.90 4.63 -3.35
N PRO A 23 4.91 4.52 -4.26
CA PRO A 23 5.07 5.00 -5.64
C PRO A 23 5.52 6.45 -5.73
N CYS A 24 4.95 7.34 -4.91
CA CYS A 24 5.31 8.76 -4.88
C CYS A 24 6.45 9.09 -3.91
N SER A 25 6.86 8.15 -3.06
CA SER A 25 7.78 8.37 -1.93
C SER A 25 7.37 9.53 -1.01
N GLU A 26 6.06 9.70 -0.79
CA GLU A 26 5.46 10.85 -0.10
C GLU A 26 4.63 10.44 1.12
N TRP A 27 4.76 11.20 2.22
CA TRP A 27 3.94 11.02 3.42
C TRP A 27 2.71 11.91 3.37
N ILE A 28 1.54 11.29 3.46
CA ILE A 28 0.25 11.95 3.47
C ILE A 28 -0.32 11.86 4.88
N THR A 29 -0.67 13.01 5.46
CA THR A 29 -1.01 13.14 6.88
C THR A 29 -2.49 13.42 7.14
N SER A 30 -3.27 13.58 6.08
CA SER A 30 -4.72 13.65 6.10
C SER A 30 -5.34 12.40 5.50
N GLU A 31 -6.34 11.83 6.16
CA GLU A 31 -7.07 10.66 5.66
C GLU A 31 -7.81 10.97 4.35
N LYS A 32 -8.40 12.16 4.26
CA LYS A 32 -9.08 12.61 3.03
C LYS A 32 -8.10 12.73 1.88
N GLU A 33 -6.96 13.38 2.10
CA GLU A 33 -5.92 13.52 1.06
C GLU A 33 -5.38 12.16 0.66
N TRP A 34 -5.29 11.20 1.59
CA TRP A 34 -4.86 9.84 1.29
C TRP A 34 -5.85 9.12 0.38
N ILE A 35 -7.15 9.24 0.63
CA ILE A 35 -8.20 8.67 -0.23
C ILE A 35 -8.13 9.28 -1.64
N ASP A 36 -8.11 10.61 -1.72
CA ASP A 36 -8.06 11.34 -2.99
C ASP A 36 -6.77 10.98 -3.78
N HIS A 37 -5.64 10.84 -3.07
CA HIS A 37 -4.37 10.42 -3.65
C HIS A 37 -4.40 8.98 -4.17
N CYS A 38 -4.98 8.04 -3.41
CA CYS A 38 -5.16 6.66 -3.89
C CYS A 38 -6.06 6.61 -5.13
N GLN A 39 -7.12 7.42 -5.18
CA GLN A 39 -7.99 7.48 -6.37
C GLN A 39 -7.23 8.00 -7.59
N ALA A 40 -6.37 9.02 -7.43
CA ALA A 40 -5.56 9.54 -8.52
C ALA A 40 -4.62 8.48 -9.15
N HIS A 41 -4.12 7.53 -8.36
CA HIS A 41 -3.36 6.39 -8.88
C HIS A 41 -4.22 5.43 -9.68
N LEU A 42 -5.45 5.17 -9.22
CA LEU A 42 -6.37 4.27 -9.91
C LEU A 42 -6.89 4.86 -11.24
N ASP A 43 -7.08 6.18 -11.29
CA ASP A 43 -7.47 6.89 -12.51
C ASP A 43 -6.35 6.91 -13.56
N LYS A 44 -5.08 6.77 -13.12
CA LYS A 44 -3.88 6.75 -13.97
C LYS A 44 -2.94 5.59 -13.55
N PRO A 45 -3.32 4.34 -13.85
CA PRO A 45 -2.65 3.15 -13.32
C PRO A 45 -1.23 2.95 -13.86
N GLU A 46 -0.81 3.71 -14.88
CA GLU A 46 0.54 3.70 -15.45
C GLU A 46 1.65 3.97 -14.42
N GLY A 47 1.32 4.71 -13.34
CA GLY A 47 2.22 5.01 -12.24
C GLY A 47 2.29 3.94 -11.13
N ILE A 48 1.39 2.95 -11.15
CA ILE A 48 1.37 1.87 -10.17
C ILE A 48 2.37 0.80 -10.61
N PRO A 49 3.40 0.47 -9.80
CA PRO A 49 4.33 -0.59 -10.15
C PRO A 49 3.57 -1.92 -10.32
N THR A 50 3.62 -2.49 -11.52
CA THR A 50 3.06 -3.82 -11.82
C THR A 50 3.86 -4.96 -11.20
N GLN A 51 4.95 -4.64 -10.50
CA GLN A 51 5.79 -5.62 -9.82
C GLN A 51 5.10 -6.17 -8.57
N CYS A 52 4.53 -7.36 -8.71
CA CYS A 52 4.05 -8.17 -7.58
C CYS A 52 5.19 -8.74 -6.71
N ASN A 53 6.45 -8.60 -7.13
CA ASN A 53 7.62 -9.06 -6.37
C ASN A 53 8.20 -7.93 -5.49
N PRO A 54 8.52 -8.20 -4.22
CA PRO A 54 9.16 -7.22 -3.35
C PRO A 54 10.59 -7.01 -3.82
N PHE A 55 10.93 -5.78 -4.18
CA PHE A 55 12.31 -5.39 -4.34
C PHE A 55 12.84 -4.91 -2.99
N SER A 56 13.78 -5.65 -2.41
CA SER A 56 14.55 -5.20 -1.26
C SER A 56 15.97 -4.92 -1.72
N TYR A 57 16.44 -3.68 -1.55
CA TYR A 57 17.81 -3.30 -1.86
C TYR A 57 18.54 -2.92 -0.57
N GLY A 58 19.68 -3.57 -0.30
CA GLY A 58 20.48 -3.29 0.90
C GLY A 58 19.73 -3.49 2.23
N GLY A 59 18.78 -4.43 2.31
CA GLY A 59 17.96 -4.66 3.52
C GLY A 59 16.83 -3.64 3.73
N CYS A 60 16.67 -2.67 2.83
CA CYS A 60 15.55 -1.74 2.81
C CYS A 60 14.48 -2.19 1.81
N LEU A 61 13.21 -2.09 2.22
CA LEU A 61 12.07 -2.32 1.33
C LEU A 61 12.01 -1.17 0.34
N ALA A 62 12.22 -1.46 -0.95
CA ALA A 62 12.23 -0.47 -2.02
C ALA A 62 10.85 -0.34 -2.69
N SER A 63 10.06 -1.42 -2.74
CA SER A 63 8.66 -1.36 -3.22
C SER A 63 7.75 -2.24 -2.35
N PRO A 64 6.53 -1.78 -2.01
CA PRO A 64 5.53 -2.61 -1.36
C PRO A 64 4.95 -3.60 -2.37
N ARG A 65 4.20 -4.57 -1.86
CA ARG A 65 3.33 -5.42 -2.69
C ARG A 65 1.91 -4.92 -2.69
N TYR A 66 1.24 -5.13 -3.82
CA TYR A 66 -0.19 -4.96 -3.97
C TYR A 66 -0.85 -6.31 -4.21
N CYS A 67 -2.09 -6.46 -3.75
CA CYS A 67 -2.88 -7.67 -4.00
C CYS A 67 -3.59 -7.52 -5.35
N PRO A 68 -3.37 -8.42 -6.33
CA PRO A 68 -4.01 -8.32 -7.63
C PRO A 68 -5.54 -8.47 -7.57
N PHE A 69 -6.05 -9.28 -6.63
CA PHE A 69 -7.48 -9.43 -6.39
C PHE A 69 -8.10 -8.12 -5.89
N CYS A 70 -7.47 -7.51 -4.88
CA CYS A 70 -7.95 -6.22 -4.38
C CYS A 70 -7.85 -5.15 -5.45
N LEU A 71 -6.74 -5.01 -6.19
CA LEU A 71 -6.61 -3.99 -7.23
C LEU A 71 -7.72 -4.06 -8.30
N GLY A 72 -8.25 -5.25 -8.58
CA GLY A 72 -9.34 -5.45 -9.55
C GLY A 72 -10.76 -5.29 -8.97
N ASP A 73 -10.91 -5.17 -7.66
CA ASP A 73 -12.22 -5.17 -7.00
C ASP A 73 -12.79 -3.75 -6.85
N THR A 74 -13.51 -3.31 -7.89
CA THR A 74 -14.15 -1.97 -7.93
C THR A 74 -15.16 -1.69 -6.81
N ALA A 75 -15.55 -2.68 -6.00
CA ALA A 75 -16.41 -2.46 -4.83
C ALA A 75 -15.65 -1.97 -3.60
N LEU A 76 -14.32 -2.03 -3.59
CA LEU A 76 -13.48 -1.58 -2.49
C LEU A 76 -13.13 -0.09 -2.58
N PRO A 77 -12.96 0.61 -1.44
CA PRO A 77 -12.47 1.98 -1.44
C PRO A 77 -11.03 2.04 -1.98
N ALA A 78 -10.65 3.18 -2.57
CA ALA A 78 -9.33 3.39 -3.19
C ALA A 78 -8.15 3.01 -2.29
N THR A 79 -8.27 3.25 -0.99
CA THR A 79 -7.24 2.91 0.00
C THR A 79 -7.09 1.42 0.25
N SER A 80 -8.16 0.64 0.08
CA SER A 80 -8.15 -0.83 0.15
C SER A 80 -7.66 -1.46 -1.15
N LEU A 81 -8.04 -0.88 -2.29
CA LEU A 81 -7.51 -1.23 -3.62
C LEU A 81 -5.98 -1.10 -3.63
N MET A 82 -5.50 0.06 -3.16
CA MET A 82 -4.08 0.42 -3.09
C MET A 82 -3.41 -0.03 -1.77
N ARG A 83 -3.91 -1.09 -1.12
CA ARG A 83 -3.29 -1.58 0.13
C ARG A 83 -1.84 -2.01 -0.14
N GLN A 84 -0.91 -1.33 0.52
CA GLN A 84 0.53 -1.56 0.42
C GLN A 84 0.98 -2.53 1.50
N PHE A 85 1.38 -3.74 1.10
CA PHE A 85 1.90 -4.75 2.01
C PHE A 85 3.42 -4.63 2.12
N LEU A 86 3.89 -4.34 3.33
CA LEU A 86 5.33 -4.20 3.64
C LEU A 86 5.97 -5.52 4.08
N ASP A 87 5.14 -6.50 4.41
CA ASP A 87 5.52 -7.79 4.94
C ASP A 87 5.14 -8.90 3.96
N ARG A 88 6.04 -9.87 3.77
CA ARG A 88 5.81 -10.96 2.81
C ARG A 88 4.72 -11.93 3.32
N PRO A 89 4.87 -12.54 4.51
CA PRO A 89 3.84 -13.38 5.11
C PRO A 89 2.46 -12.72 5.08
N GLU A 90 2.33 -11.48 5.56
CA GLU A 90 1.04 -10.79 5.59
C GLU A 90 0.37 -10.69 4.21
N TRP A 91 1.16 -10.44 3.16
CA TRP A 91 0.66 -10.41 1.79
C TRP A 91 0.25 -11.80 1.29
N GLN A 92 1.05 -12.83 1.58
CA GLN A 92 0.76 -14.21 1.14
C GLN A 92 -0.52 -14.71 1.79
N ASP A 93 -0.64 -14.59 3.11
CA ASP A 93 -1.83 -14.98 3.87
C ASP A 93 -3.08 -14.26 3.33
N HIS A 94 -2.95 -12.98 2.99
CA HIS A 94 -4.07 -12.21 2.42
C HIS A 94 -4.48 -12.70 1.02
N VAL A 95 -3.51 -13.02 0.16
CA VAL A 95 -3.78 -13.55 -1.19
C VAL A 95 -4.39 -14.95 -1.13
N GLU A 96 -3.90 -15.81 -0.24
CA GLU A 96 -4.44 -17.17 -0.04
C GLU A 96 -5.92 -17.13 0.36
N GLN A 97 -6.34 -16.19 1.22
CA GLN A 97 -7.75 -16.00 1.57
C GLN A 97 -8.65 -15.61 0.37
N HIS A 98 -8.09 -15.02 -0.70
CA HIS A 98 -8.85 -14.79 -1.93
C HIS A 98 -8.95 -16.07 -2.76
N ILE A 99 -7.87 -16.86 -2.82
CA ILE A 99 -7.83 -18.12 -3.56
C ILE A 99 -8.80 -19.13 -2.95
N GLU A 100 -8.82 -19.28 -1.62
CA GLU A 100 -9.73 -20.19 -0.91
C GLU A 100 -11.22 -19.85 -1.15
N LYS A 101 -11.55 -18.59 -1.46
CA LYS A 101 -12.93 -18.17 -1.77
C LYS A 101 -13.34 -18.45 -3.21
N LEU A 102 -12.40 -18.79 -4.07
CA LEU A 102 -12.64 -19.17 -5.46
C LEU A 102 -12.83 -20.69 -5.62
N GLU A 103 -12.45 -21.48 -4.62
CA GLU A 103 -12.67 -22.93 -4.52
C GLU A 103 -14.05 -23.26 -3.93
#